data_AF-A0A949T8N5-F1
#
_entry.id   AF-A0A949T8N5-F1
#
_cell.length_a   1.000
_cell.length_b   1.000
_cell.length_c   1.000
_cell.angle_alpha   90.00
_cell.angle_beta   90.00
_cell.angle_gamma   90.00
#
_symmetry.space_group_name_H-M   'P 1'
#
loop_
_entity.id
_entity.type
_entity.pdbx_description
1 polymer ?
#
loop_
_entity_poly.entity_id
_entity_poly.type
_entity_poly.pdbx_seq_one_letter_code
_entity_poly.pdbx_strand_id
1 'polypeptide(L)'
;MNSSANVSLQNIPSCFNAAKFYLSETIALKANEIDESPDALFEALRGLGNLNLLALKVPRRWGGKEISGLDYGNFQQLVARYSGALAFLQTQHQSAAGILAAGDNLALQQKYLPHMGSGEILLGVGFSHLRRRGEPIITADKVAGGYRINGVVPWITGFGLFQQFVIAATLGDGGAVFGIAPFQNIQQAEGEITFTSPAEMAAMNSTNTVSATLDNWFLPEEFVISIKPPGWIQENDKKNLLNATFLAFGCAEAGLDVIQAEFNKKSLSFIKDAFISLQAELNRCRSAIIEAQQQQVEFEQKLQLRAWAIDLTSRIAHAAVTASSGAANYKNRAAQRVYREALVFTVTGQSSAIMEATLARLTRNAADLEKEDTGLHKNQHQNQISYSRAVHLSHAIDTNIPRWEGDRAVEFETIADWEEQGYFLRQFSMGEHSATHINAPVSFHRDGIAIDKYPADALVLSAVLIDISASVAINPDYALTVDDIDAWENQHGEIAGKSVVLLKTGWQERWNDGKAFFNKDVKGLMHFPGFSVDATQFLVNNRNIAGIGIDTHGVDGGSDVNFSINRLVLDKPRIVLENLTNLQQLPAKGITIIIGALRLRGGSGSPASVLALI
;
A
#
# COMPACT_ATOMS: atom_id res chain seq x y z
N MET A 1 -3.27 25.29 -2.89
CA MET A 1 -2.33 24.86 -3.94
C MET A 1 -1.78 23.50 -3.55
N ASN A 2 -1.77 22.59 -4.52
CA ASN A 2 -1.58 21.14 -4.47
C ASN A 2 -0.54 20.57 -3.48
N SER A 3 -0.95 19.58 -2.69
CA SER A 3 -0.24 18.28 -2.60
C SER A 3 -1.19 17.21 -2.02
N SER A 4 -1.95 16.56 -2.89
CA SER A 4 -2.47 15.23 -2.60
C SER A 4 -1.28 14.27 -2.53
N ALA A 5 -1.30 13.38 -1.55
CA ALA A 5 -0.33 12.31 -1.40
C ALA A 5 -0.28 11.47 -2.67
N ASN A 6 0.66 11.77 -3.56
CA ASN A 6 1.05 10.88 -4.64
C ASN A 6 1.79 9.71 -3.99
N VAL A 7 1.15 8.55 -3.97
CA VAL A 7 1.90 7.30 -4.03
C VAL A 7 2.81 7.42 -5.26
N SER A 8 4.12 7.30 -5.06
CA SER A 8 5.12 7.40 -6.12
C SER A 8 4.77 6.45 -7.26
N LEU A 9 4.36 7.04 -8.39
CA LEU A 9 4.12 6.40 -9.68
C LEU A 9 5.41 6.35 -10.51
N GLN A 10 6.58 6.15 -9.88
CA GLN A 10 7.87 6.34 -10.55
C GLN A 10 8.28 5.22 -11.52
N ASN A 11 7.46 4.18 -11.74
CA ASN A 11 7.72 3.13 -12.74
C ASN A 11 6.47 2.73 -13.53
N ILE A 12 5.54 3.66 -13.83
CA ILE A 12 4.42 3.27 -14.70
C ILE A 12 4.88 3.17 -16.16
N PRO A 13 4.53 2.09 -16.91
CA PRO A 13 4.68 2.06 -18.35
C PRO A 13 4.14 3.34 -19.00
N SER A 14 4.91 3.94 -19.91
CA SER A 14 4.58 5.24 -20.56
C SER A 14 3.18 5.29 -21.16
N CYS A 15 2.62 4.16 -21.58
CA CYS A 15 1.26 4.04 -22.09
C CYS A 15 0.16 4.39 -21.08
N PHE A 16 0.41 4.31 -19.77
CA PHE A 16 -0.60 4.66 -18.77
C PHE A 16 -0.72 6.17 -18.55
N ASN A 17 0.28 6.97 -18.95
CA ASN A 17 0.14 8.43 -18.95
C ASN A 17 -0.93 8.87 -19.95
N ALA A 18 -0.93 8.28 -21.15
CA ALA A 18 -1.96 8.50 -22.15
C ALA A 18 -3.34 8.01 -21.66
N ALA A 19 -3.39 6.84 -21.02
CA ALA A 19 -4.61 6.33 -20.40
C ALA A 19 -5.15 7.30 -19.34
N LYS A 20 -4.29 7.75 -18.42
CA LYS A 20 -4.65 8.67 -17.33
C LYS A 20 -5.22 9.98 -17.88
N PHE A 21 -4.57 10.57 -18.88
CA PHE A 21 -5.06 11.79 -19.53
C PHE A 21 -6.43 11.57 -20.19
N TYR A 22 -6.59 10.50 -20.97
CA TYR A 22 -7.88 10.19 -21.59
C TYR A 22 -9.00 9.98 -20.55
N LEU A 23 -8.68 9.26 -19.47
CA LEU A 23 -9.64 8.96 -18.42
C LEU A 23 -10.04 10.22 -17.62
N SER A 24 -9.07 11.07 -17.25
CA SER A 24 -9.35 12.29 -16.47
C SER A 24 -10.05 13.36 -17.28
N GLU A 25 -9.63 13.58 -18.53
CA GLU A 25 -10.13 14.70 -19.34
C GLU A 25 -11.37 14.33 -20.16
N THR A 26 -11.57 13.06 -20.49
CA THR A 26 -12.69 12.62 -21.34
C THR A 26 -13.70 11.76 -20.58
N ILE A 27 -13.24 10.68 -19.95
CA ILE A 27 -14.15 9.71 -19.33
C ILE A 27 -14.80 10.28 -18.06
N ALA A 28 -14.05 10.99 -17.22
CA ALA A 28 -14.56 11.57 -15.98
C ALA A 28 -15.79 12.46 -16.21
N LEU A 29 -15.81 13.23 -17.30
CA LEU A 29 -16.90 14.14 -17.67
C LEU A 29 -18.19 13.41 -18.07
N LYS A 30 -18.08 12.17 -18.57
CA LYS A 30 -19.19 11.39 -19.11
C LYS A 30 -19.47 10.11 -18.33
N ALA A 31 -18.82 9.90 -17.18
CA ALA A 31 -18.86 8.63 -16.45
C ALA A 31 -20.28 8.15 -16.09
N ASN A 32 -21.21 9.07 -15.78
CA ASN A 32 -22.62 8.71 -15.52
C ASN A 32 -23.37 8.32 -16.80
N GLU A 33 -23.11 9.01 -17.91
CA GLU A 33 -23.68 8.66 -19.23
C GLU A 33 -23.18 7.29 -19.68
N ILE A 34 -21.88 7.01 -19.50
CA ILE A 34 -21.24 5.74 -19.83
C ILE A 34 -21.86 4.56 -19.05
N ASP A 35 -22.33 4.75 -17.81
CA ASP A 35 -22.99 3.69 -17.03
C ASP A 35 -24.40 3.35 -17.54
N GLU A 36 -25.04 4.26 -18.28
CA GLU A 36 -26.44 4.13 -18.73
C GLU A 36 -26.58 3.89 -20.23
N SER A 37 -25.66 4.40 -21.06
CA SER A 37 -25.72 4.36 -22.52
C SER A 37 -24.68 3.39 -23.10
N PRO A 38 -25.12 2.29 -23.74
CA PRO A 38 -24.21 1.38 -24.46
C PRO A 38 -23.38 2.08 -25.54
N ASP A 39 -23.95 3.08 -26.23
CA ASP A 39 -23.25 3.85 -27.26
C ASP A 39 -22.13 4.70 -26.67
N ALA A 40 -22.41 5.38 -25.55
CA ALA A 40 -21.40 6.17 -24.84
C ALA A 40 -20.27 5.28 -24.29
N LEU A 41 -20.63 4.10 -23.76
CA LEU A 41 -19.67 3.09 -23.35
C LEU A 41 -18.81 2.59 -24.52
N PHE A 42 -19.41 2.36 -25.69
CA PHE A 42 -18.69 1.90 -26.87
C PHE A 42 -17.72 2.95 -27.41
N GLU A 43 -18.10 4.23 -27.44
CA GLU A 43 -17.20 5.34 -27.76
C GLU A 43 -16.04 5.44 -26.76
N ALA A 44 -16.33 5.26 -25.46
CA ALA A 44 -15.30 5.23 -24.42
C ALA A 44 -14.31 4.07 -24.61
N LEU A 45 -14.82 2.88 -24.97
CA LEU A 45 -14.01 1.71 -25.27
C LEU A 45 -13.14 1.94 -26.52
N ARG A 46 -13.71 2.53 -27.59
CA ARG A 46 -12.96 2.90 -28.80
C ARG A 46 -11.83 3.88 -28.51
N GLY A 47 -12.02 4.82 -27.60
CA GLY A 47 -10.94 5.71 -27.18
C GLY A 47 -9.77 4.98 -26.52
N LEU A 48 -10.02 3.96 -25.69
CA LEU A 48 -8.96 3.06 -25.21
C LEU A 48 -8.33 2.24 -26.35
N GLY A 49 -9.12 1.81 -27.33
CA GLY A 49 -8.65 1.13 -28.54
C GLY A 49 -7.71 1.97 -29.39
N ASN A 50 -8.02 3.26 -29.60
CA ASN A 50 -7.16 4.20 -30.32
C ASN A 50 -5.78 4.39 -29.66
N LEU A 51 -5.69 4.15 -28.35
CA LEU A 51 -4.44 4.15 -27.58
C LEU A 51 -3.77 2.76 -27.52
N ASN A 52 -4.35 1.77 -28.19
CA ASN A 52 -3.96 0.37 -28.19
C ASN A 52 -3.93 -0.23 -26.76
N LEU A 53 -4.98 0.04 -25.96
CA LEU A 53 -5.05 -0.32 -24.54
C LEU A 53 -6.10 -1.38 -24.20
N LEU A 54 -6.72 -2.02 -25.20
CA LEU A 54 -7.80 -2.98 -24.93
C LEU A 54 -7.30 -4.39 -24.59
N ALA A 55 -6.09 -4.77 -25.00
CA ALA A 55 -5.52 -6.10 -24.78
C ALA A 55 -4.03 -6.05 -24.34
N LEU A 56 -3.74 -5.26 -23.31
CA LEU A 56 -2.41 -4.98 -22.75
C LEU A 56 -1.54 -6.22 -22.44
N LYS A 57 -2.13 -7.34 -22.01
CA LYS A 57 -1.36 -8.56 -21.66
C LYS A 57 -1.03 -9.45 -22.87
N VAL A 58 -1.47 -9.09 -24.08
CA VAL A 58 -1.13 -9.85 -25.29
C VAL A 58 0.40 -9.84 -25.50
N PRO A 59 1.03 -10.98 -25.80
CA PRO A 59 2.48 -11.06 -26.05
C PRO A 59 2.95 -10.15 -27.18
N ARG A 60 4.20 -9.65 -27.10
CA ARG A 60 4.76 -8.73 -28.12
C ARG A 60 4.83 -9.33 -29.52
N ARG A 61 5.03 -10.65 -29.63
CA ARG A 61 5.02 -11.37 -30.92
C ARG A 61 3.70 -11.22 -31.70
N TRP A 62 2.62 -10.86 -31.02
CA TRP A 62 1.31 -10.60 -31.59
C TRP A 62 0.97 -9.10 -31.63
N GLY A 63 1.94 -8.20 -31.49
CA GLY A 63 1.70 -6.74 -31.48
C GLY A 63 1.13 -6.19 -30.17
N GLY A 64 1.00 -7.03 -29.13
CA GLY A 64 0.59 -6.61 -27.79
C GLY A 64 1.72 -5.97 -26.97
N LYS A 65 1.38 -5.46 -25.78
CA LYS A 65 2.35 -4.78 -24.91
C LYS A 65 3.06 -5.71 -23.92
N GLU A 66 2.52 -6.91 -23.70
CA GLU A 66 3.04 -7.91 -22.75
C GLU A 66 3.25 -7.34 -21.34
N ILE A 67 2.26 -6.57 -20.89
CA ILE A 67 2.28 -5.92 -19.58
C ILE A 67 2.12 -6.98 -18.47
N SER A 68 2.85 -6.77 -17.36
CA SER A 68 2.83 -7.67 -16.21
C SER A 68 1.43 -7.77 -15.57
N GLY A 69 1.19 -8.83 -14.80
CA GLY A 69 -0.09 -9.00 -14.10
C GLY A 69 -0.39 -7.84 -13.13
N LEU A 70 0.62 -7.37 -12.41
CA LEU A 70 0.50 -6.26 -11.45
C LEU A 70 0.23 -4.93 -12.17
N ASP A 71 0.97 -4.64 -13.23
CA ASP A 71 0.76 -3.41 -14.02
C ASP A 71 -0.62 -3.40 -14.68
N TYR A 72 -1.08 -4.54 -15.19
CA TYR A 72 -2.45 -4.65 -15.69
C TYR A 72 -3.49 -4.41 -14.58
N GLY A 73 -3.25 -4.93 -13.37
CA GLY A 73 -4.07 -4.61 -12.20
C GLY A 73 -4.13 -3.10 -11.92
N ASN A 74 -2.98 -2.42 -11.94
CA ASN A 74 -2.92 -0.97 -11.77
C ASN A 74 -3.69 -0.22 -12.88
N PHE A 75 -3.64 -0.70 -14.13
CA PHE A 75 -4.48 -0.17 -15.21
C PHE A 75 -5.97 -0.38 -14.96
N GLN A 76 -6.39 -1.59 -14.55
CA GLN A 76 -7.79 -1.87 -14.23
C GLN A 76 -8.31 -0.94 -13.13
N GLN A 77 -7.50 -0.74 -12.09
CA GLN A 77 -7.82 0.19 -11.01
C GLN A 77 -7.99 1.62 -11.55
N LEU A 78 -7.04 2.07 -12.37
CA LEU A 78 -7.08 3.41 -12.96
C LEU A 78 -8.36 3.61 -13.79
N VAL A 79 -8.72 2.67 -14.66
CA VAL A 79 -9.97 2.77 -15.47
C VAL A 79 -11.20 2.75 -14.56
N ALA A 80 -11.25 1.84 -13.58
CA ALA A 80 -12.40 1.67 -12.69
C ALA A 80 -12.65 2.88 -11.79
N ARG A 81 -11.63 3.67 -11.47
CA ARG A 81 -11.77 4.96 -10.78
C ARG A 81 -12.62 5.97 -11.56
N TYR A 82 -12.51 5.97 -12.88
CA TYR A 82 -13.24 6.91 -13.73
C TYR A 82 -14.55 6.34 -14.27
N SER A 83 -14.60 5.05 -14.60
CA SER A 83 -15.82 4.35 -15.00
C SER A 83 -15.72 2.86 -14.74
N GLY A 84 -16.58 2.34 -13.86
CA GLY A 84 -16.66 0.92 -13.57
C GLY A 84 -17.17 0.11 -14.77
N ALA A 85 -18.16 0.62 -15.51
CA ALA A 85 -18.68 -0.01 -16.72
C ALA A 85 -17.60 -0.18 -17.80
N LEU A 86 -16.78 0.86 -18.06
CA LEU A 86 -15.66 0.78 -19.01
C LEU A 86 -14.60 -0.22 -18.57
N ALA A 87 -14.21 -0.18 -17.28
CA ALA A 87 -13.23 -1.10 -16.73
C ALA A 87 -13.70 -2.55 -16.81
N PHE A 88 -14.99 -2.79 -16.51
CA PHE A 88 -15.59 -4.11 -16.55
C PHE A 88 -15.64 -4.66 -17.98
N LEU A 89 -16.12 -3.86 -18.94
CA LEU A 89 -16.19 -4.26 -20.36
C LEU A 89 -14.80 -4.51 -20.95
N GLN A 90 -13.83 -3.63 -20.70
CA GLN A 90 -12.43 -3.82 -21.14
C GLN A 90 -11.82 -5.09 -20.52
N THR A 91 -12.15 -5.40 -19.26
CA THR A 91 -11.66 -6.63 -18.59
C THR A 91 -12.20 -7.89 -19.25
N GLN A 92 -13.44 -7.90 -19.75
CA GLN A 92 -13.96 -9.04 -20.53
C GLN A 92 -13.12 -9.26 -21.78
N HIS A 93 -12.81 -8.17 -22.50
CA HIS A 93 -12.01 -8.23 -23.71
C HIS A 93 -10.58 -8.69 -23.48
N GLN A 94 -9.91 -8.14 -22.47
CA GLN A 94 -8.58 -8.59 -22.08
C GLN A 94 -8.56 -10.07 -21.68
N SER A 95 -9.63 -10.55 -21.02
CA SER A 95 -9.76 -11.96 -20.62
C SER A 95 -9.88 -12.87 -21.83
N ALA A 96 -10.67 -12.49 -22.84
CA ALA A 96 -10.75 -13.22 -24.11
C ALA A 96 -9.38 -13.30 -24.79
N ALA A 97 -8.64 -12.19 -24.84
CA ALA A 97 -7.30 -12.14 -25.41
C ALA A 97 -6.32 -13.05 -24.65
N GLY A 98 -6.41 -13.08 -23.32
CA GLY A 98 -5.59 -13.97 -22.47
C GLY A 98 -5.89 -15.45 -22.71
N ILE A 99 -7.16 -15.83 -22.84
CA ILE A 99 -7.56 -17.22 -23.14
C ILE A 99 -7.05 -17.64 -24.53
N LEU A 100 -7.20 -16.78 -25.54
CA LEU A 100 -6.67 -17.02 -26.88
C LEU A 100 -5.14 -17.17 -26.90
N ALA A 101 -4.43 -16.27 -26.22
CA ALA A 101 -2.97 -16.30 -26.13
C ALA A 101 -2.41 -17.53 -25.41
N ALA A 102 -3.18 -18.10 -24.48
CA ALA A 102 -2.85 -19.32 -23.75
C ALA A 102 -3.44 -20.60 -24.38
N GLY A 103 -4.09 -20.49 -25.54
CA GLY A 103 -4.61 -21.63 -26.30
C GLY A 103 -3.57 -22.30 -27.18
N ASP A 104 -3.98 -23.40 -27.83
CA ASP A 104 -3.11 -24.24 -28.66
C ASP A 104 -3.33 -24.01 -30.16
N ASN A 105 -4.38 -23.27 -30.53
CA ASN A 105 -4.74 -22.99 -31.92
C ASN A 105 -4.00 -21.75 -32.48
N LEU A 106 -2.89 -22.00 -33.17
CA LEU A 106 -2.05 -20.95 -33.76
C LEU A 106 -2.79 -20.10 -34.83
N ALA A 107 -3.69 -20.70 -35.60
CA ALA A 107 -4.44 -19.98 -36.63
C ALA A 107 -5.37 -18.92 -36.02
N LEU A 108 -6.03 -19.26 -34.91
CA LEU A 108 -6.82 -18.29 -34.13
C LEU A 108 -5.92 -17.22 -33.50
N GLN A 109 -4.76 -17.59 -32.94
CA GLN A 109 -3.83 -16.60 -32.39
C GLN A 109 -3.38 -15.58 -33.45
N GLN A 110 -3.01 -16.05 -34.63
CA GLN A 110 -2.60 -15.21 -35.77
C GLN A 110 -3.74 -14.30 -36.27
N LYS A 111 -4.97 -14.83 -36.33
CA LYS A 111 -6.12 -14.09 -36.83
C LYS A 111 -6.62 -13.01 -35.86
N TYR A 112 -6.58 -13.27 -34.55
CA TYR A 112 -7.25 -12.43 -33.56
C TYR A 112 -6.30 -11.49 -32.82
N LEU A 113 -5.24 -12.02 -32.22
CA LEU A 113 -4.43 -11.29 -31.23
C LEU A 113 -3.83 -9.95 -31.75
N PRO A 114 -3.37 -9.84 -33.00
CA PRO A 114 -2.87 -8.57 -33.55
C PRO A 114 -3.88 -7.42 -33.58
N HIS A 115 -5.18 -7.74 -33.60
CA HIS A 115 -6.27 -6.77 -33.79
C HIS A 115 -7.05 -6.46 -32.50
N MET A 116 -6.77 -7.18 -31.42
CA MET A 116 -7.50 -7.03 -30.15
C MET A 116 -7.05 -5.80 -29.36
N GLY A 117 -5.77 -5.40 -29.47
CA GLY A 117 -5.26 -4.24 -28.74
C GLY A 117 -5.91 -2.91 -29.17
N SER A 118 -6.12 -2.74 -30.48
CA SER A 118 -6.76 -1.58 -31.10
C SER A 118 -8.29 -1.63 -31.05
N GLY A 119 -8.86 -2.82 -30.85
CA GLY A 119 -10.30 -3.03 -30.90
C GLY A 119 -10.86 -3.16 -32.32
N GLU A 120 -10.02 -3.41 -33.32
CA GLU A 120 -10.47 -3.82 -34.67
C GLU A 120 -11.24 -5.15 -34.61
N ILE A 121 -10.84 -6.04 -33.69
CA ILE A 121 -11.58 -7.25 -33.35
C ILE A 121 -11.88 -7.25 -31.85
N LEU A 122 -13.16 -7.21 -31.50
CA LEU A 122 -13.64 -7.21 -30.12
C LEU A 122 -14.32 -8.53 -29.75
N LEU A 123 -13.81 -9.16 -28.70
CA LEU A 123 -14.35 -10.38 -28.11
C LEU A 123 -14.74 -10.20 -26.65
N GLY A 124 -15.85 -10.81 -26.25
CA GLY A 124 -16.21 -11.02 -24.85
C GLY A 124 -15.85 -12.42 -24.34
N VAL A 125 -16.37 -12.78 -23.17
CA VAL A 125 -16.22 -14.11 -22.57
C VAL A 125 -17.54 -14.61 -21.98
N GLY A 126 -17.75 -15.92 -22.02
CA GLY A 126 -18.95 -16.60 -21.56
C GLY A 126 -18.64 -17.99 -20.98
N PHE A 127 -17.86 -18.05 -19.91
CA PHE A 127 -17.43 -19.31 -19.26
C PHE A 127 -17.70 -19.36 -17.75
N SER A 128 -18.40 -18.37 -17.19
CA SER A 128 -18.60 -18.24 -15.74
C SER A 128 -19.34 -19.42 -15.11
N HIS A 129 -20.20 -20.09 -15.89
CA HIS A 129 -20.96 -21.27 -15.49
C HIS A 129 -20.07 -22.46 -15.07
N LEU A 130 -18.81 -22.54 -15.54
CA LEU A 130 -17.88 -23.60 -15.15
C LEU A 130 -17.55 -23.58 -13.65
N ARG A 131 -17.82 -22.47 -12.95
CA ARG A 131 -17.63 -22.33 -11.51
C ARG A 131 -18.76 -22.95 -10.68
N ARG A 132 -19.90 -23.28 -11.31
CA ARG A 132 -21.05 -23.86 -10.61
C ARG A 132 -20.72 -25.29 -10.18
N ARG A 133 -21.28 -25.70 -9.05
CA ARG A 133 -21.25 -27.11 -8.58
C ARG A 133 -22.51 -27.82 -9.06
N GLY A 134 -22.41 -29.14 -9.24
CA GLY A 134 -23.51 -29.99 -9.71
C GLY A 134 -23.45 -30.24 -11.21
N GLU A 135 -24.58 -30.65 -11.77
CA GLU A 135 -24.69 -31.00 -13.19
C GLU A 135 -24.33 -29.82 -14.11
N PRO A 136 -23.50 -30.02 -15.14
CA PRO A 136 -23.16 -28.98 -16.10
C PRO A 136 -24.40 -28.46 -16.83
N ILE A 137 -24.60 -27.14 -16.81
CA ILE A 137 -25.70 -26.49 -17.54
C ILE A 137 -25.40 -26.26 -19.03
N ILE A 138 -24.17 -26.54 -19.43
CA ILE A 138 -23.72 -26.50 -20.81
C ILE A 138 -22.66 -27.58 -21.03
N THR A 139 -22.94 -28.44 -22.00
CA THR A 139 -22.15 -29.63 -22.32
C THR A 139 -21.68 -29.58 -23.76
N ALA A 140 -20.60 -30.30 -24.04
CA ALA A 140 -20.10 -30.49 -25.40
C ALA A 140 -19.80 -31.96 -25.67
N ASP A 141 -20.32 -32.46 -26.78
CA ASP A 141 -20.01 -33.80 -27.29
C ASP A 141 -19.05 -33.68 -28.48
N LYS A 142 -17.97 -34.47 -28.47
CA LYS A 142 -17.05 -34.52 -29.61
C LYS A 142 -17.76 -35.19 -30.78
N VAL A 143 -17.73 -34.54 -31.94
CA VAL A 143 -18.26 -35.08 -33.20
C VAL A 143 -17.22 -34.94 -34.31
N ALA A 144 -17.53 -35.47 -35.50
CA ALA A 144 -16.67 -35.26 -36.66
C ALA A 144 -16.52 -33.76 -36.97
N GLY A 145 -15.27 -33.29 -37.03
CA GLY A 145 -14.93 -31.90 -37.37
C GLY A 145 -15.15 -30.86 -36.28
N GLY A 146 -15.50 -31.24 -35.04
CA GLY A 146 -15.68 -30.27 -33.95
C GLY A 146 -16.46 -30.79 -32.76
N TYR A 147 -17.31 -29.95 -32.18
CA TYR A 147 -18.12 -30.26 -30.99
C TYR A 147 -19.57 -29.83 -31.18
N ARG A 148 -20.51 -30.60 -30.61
CA ARG A 148 -21.92 -30.19 -30.45
C ARG A 148 -22.14 -29.68 -29.05
N ILE A 149 -22.60 -28.44 -28.93
CA ILE A 149 -22.80 -27.76 -27.66
C ILE A 149 -24.28 -27.61 -27.39
N ASN A 150 -24.70 -27.99 -26.18
CA ASN A 150 -26.07 -27.89 -25.70
C ASN A 150 -26.10 -27.22 -24.33
N GLY A 151 -27.07 -26.32 -24.13
CA GLY A 151 -27.35 -25.73 -22.83
C GLY A 151 -27.37 -24.21 -22.83
N VAL A 152 -27.18 -23.62 -21.65
CA VAL A 152 -27.34 -22.16 -21.45
C VAL A 152 -26.09 -21.55 -20.84
N VAL A 153 -25.54 -20.54 -21.52
CA VAL A 153 -24.54 -19.64 -20.96
C VAL A 153 -25.28 -18.48 -20.28
N PRO A 154 -25.24 -18.36 -18.94
CA PRO A 154 -26.13 -17.45 -18.23
C PRO A 154 -25.73 -15.98 -18.32
N TRP A 155 -24.43 -15.69 -18.41
CA TRP A 155 -23.90 -14.33 -18.35
C TRP A 155 -22.84 -14.12 -19.42
N ILE A 156 -23.16 -13.33 -20.43
CA ILE A 156 -22.24 -12.88 -21.47
C ILE A 156 -22.40 -11.37 -21.63
N THR A 157 -21.34 -10.63 -21.33
CA THR A 157 -21.31 -9.16 -21.40
C THR A 157 -20.77 -8.69 -22.75
N GLY A 158 -21.33 -7.60 -23.27
CA GLY A 158 -20.90 -6.97 -24.52
C GLY A 158 -21.81 -7.25 -25.72
N PHE A 159 -23.07 -7.67 -25.52
CA PHE A 159 -24.01 -7.89 -26.63
C PHE A 159 -24.24 -6.61 -27.42
N GLY A 160 -24.04 -6.67 -28.74
CA GLY A 160 -24.08 -5.50 -29.62
C GLY A 160 -22.86 -4.57 -29.55
N LEU A 161 -21.91 -4.83 -28.64
CA LEU A 161 -20.66 -4.08 -28.50
C LEU A 161 -19.46 -4.88 -29.04
N PHE A 162 -19.51 -6.21 -28.91
CA PHE A 162 -18.49 -7.14 -29.37
C PHE A 162 -19.02 -7.98 -30.55
N GLN A 163 -18.13 -8.41 -31.44
CA GLN A 163 -18.53 -9.23 -32.59
C GLN A 163 -18.70 -10.71 -32.20
N GLN A 164 -17.86 -11.19 -31.29
CA GLN A 164 -17.77 -12.60 -30.91
C GLN A 164 -17.48 -12.73 -29.42
N PHE A 165 -17.52 -13.95 -28.88
CA PHE A 165 -17.12 -14.21 -27.51
C PHE A 165 -16.45 -15.58 -27.38
N VAL A 166 -15.62 -15.72 -26.35
CA VAL A 166 -15.08 -17.02 -25.97
C VAL A 166 -16.13 -17.79 -25.17
N ILE A 167 -16.61 -18.90 -25.71
CA ILE A 167 -17.51 -19.84 -25.04
C ILE A 167 -16.71 -20.99 -24.42
N ALA A 168 -17.23 -21.55 -23.33
CA ALA A 168 -16.77 -22.82 -22.81
C ALA A 168 -17.95 -23.77 -22.58
N ALA A 169 -17.70 -25.07 -22.70
CA ALA A 169 -18.68 -26.12 -22.47
C ALA A 169 -18.03 -27.38 -21.87
N THR A 170 -18.75 -28.07 -20.99
CA THR A 170 -18.20 -29.20 -20.21
C THR A 170 -18.22 -30.48 -21.03
N LEU A 171 -17.11 -31.22 -21.05
CA LEU A 171 -16.97 -32.50 -21.73
C LEU A 171 -17.42 -33.66 -20.81
N GLY A 172 -17.73 -34.82 -21.40
CA GLY A 172 -18.18 -36.01 -20.66
C GLY A 172 -17.17 -36.55 -19.62
N ASP A 173 -15.89 -36.20 -19.74
CA ASP A 173 -14.83 -36.54 -18.77
C ASP A 173 -14.70 -35.52 -17.63
N GLY A 174 -15.53 -34.47 -17.63
CA GLY A 174 -15.48 -33.34 -16.69
C GLY A 174 -14.49 -32.24 -17.08
N GLY A 175 -13.78 -32.38 -18.21
CA GLY A 175 -12.97 -31.31 -18.80
C GLY A 175 -13.84 -30.22 -19.44
N ALA A 176 -13.21 -29.24 -20.08
CA ALA A 176 -13.93 -28.18 -20.78
C ALA A 176 -13.28 -27.83 -22.12
N VAL A 177 -14.10 -27.73 -23.17
CA VAL A 177 -13.67 -27.17 -24.45
C VAL A 177 -13.91 -25.66 -24.45
N PHE A 178 -12.93 -24.89 -24.91
CA PHE A 178 -13.03 -23.45 -25.12
C PHE A 178 -13.00 -23.15 -26.62
N GLY A 179 -13.90 -22.30 -27.10
CA GLY A 179 -13.99 -21.91 -28.50
C GLY A 179 -14.48 -20.49 -28.71
N ILE A 180 -14.52 -20.06 -29.97
CA ILE A 180 -15.08 -18.75 -30.36
C ILE A 180 -16.50 -18.96 -30.91
N ALA A 181 -17.46 -18.21 -30.37
CA ALA A 181 -18.85 -18.19 -30.82
C ALA A 181 -19.26 -16.77 -31.26
N PRO A 182 -20.22 -16.64 -32.20
CA PRO A 182 -20.70 -15.35 -32.69
C PRO A 182 -21.63 -14.68 -31.68
N PHE A 183 -21.58 -13.36 -31.59
CA PHE A 183 -22.47 -12.56 -30.73
C PHE A 183 -23.77 -12.18 -31.46
N GLN A 184 -24.41 -13.16 -32.10
CA GLN A 184 -25.60 -12.97 -32.93
C GLN A 184 -26.46 -14.24 -32.93
N ASN A 185 -27.78 -14.08 -33.02
CA ASN A 185 -28.68 -15.21 -33.25
C ASN A 185 -28.36 -15.86 -34.61
N ILE A 186 -28.00 -17.15 -34.61
CA ILE A 186 -27.66 -17.89 -35.83
C ILE A 186 -28.31 -19.27 -35.80
N GLN A 187 -29.01 -19.59 -36.88
CA GLN A 187 -29.50 -20.93 -37.19
C GLN A 187 -28.49 -21.63 -38.12
N GLN A 188 -27.99 -22.78 -37.69
CA GLN A 188 -27.27 -23.74 -38.51
C GLN A 188 -28.23 -24.85 -38.98
N ALA A 189 -27.75 -25.71 -39.88
CA ALA A 189 -28.56 -26.80 -40.44
C ALA A 189 -29.18 -27.74 -39.36
N GLU A 190 -28.46 -27.96 -38.26
CA GLU A 190 -28.86 -28.92 -37.22
C GLU A 190 -28.84 -28.32 -35.82
N GLY A 191 -28.68 -27.00 -35.66
CA GLY A 191 -28.61 -26.37 -34.34
C GLY A 191 -28.64 -24.87 -34.42
N GLU A 192 -28.70 -24.20 -33.27
CA GLU A 192 -28.78 -22.75 -33.20
C GLU A 192 -28.10 -22.19 -31.95
N ILE A 193 -27.80 -20.90 -32.02
CA ILE A 193 -27.47 -20.07 -30.87
C ILE A 193 -28.43 -18.88 -30.84
N THR A 194 -29.08 -18.66 -29.71
CA THR A 194 -30.03 -17.56 -29.49
C THR A 194 -29.72 -16.81 -28.21
N PHE A 195 -30.00 -15.51 -28.18
CA PHE A 195 -29.73 -14.63 -27.06
C PHE A 195 -31.01 -13.98 -26.52
N THR A 196 -31.03 -13.74 -25.21
CA THR A 196 -32.06 -12.91 -24.59
C THR A 196 -31.88 -11.43 -24.96
N SER A 197 -32.89 -10.60 -24.65
CA SER A 197 -32.65 -9.15 -24.53
C SER A 197 -31.64 -8.86 -23.40
N PRO A 198 -30.90 -7.74 -23.46
CA PRO A 198 -30.05 -7.30 -22.36
C PRO A 198 -30.81 -7.26 -21.03
N ALA A 199 -30.18 -7.79 -19.97
CA ALA A 199 -30.75 -7.82 -18.63
C ALA A 199 -30.80 -6.42 -18.01
N GLU A 200 -31.88 -6.09 -17.31
CA GLU A 200 -32.00 -4.86 -16.52
C GLU A 200 -31.22 -5.00 -15.21
N MET A 201 -29.99 -4.50 -15.20
CA MET A 201 -29.08 -4.65 -14.06
C MET A 201 -29.11 -3.43 -13.14
N ALA A 202 -28.88 -3.67 -11.84
CA ALA A 202 -28.77 -2.60 -10.84
C ALA A 202 -27.58 -1.65 -11.12
N ALA A 203 -26.53 -2.11 -11.79
CA ALA A 203 -25.39 -1.29 -12.20
C ALA A 203 -24.75 -1.81 -13.48
N MET A 204 -23.94 -0.96 -14.14
CA MET A 204 -23.24 -1.29 -15.38
C MET A 204 -24.18 -1.83 -16.47
N ASN A 205 -25.41 -1.32 -16.50
CA ASN A 205 -26.46 -1.77 -17.42
C ASN A 205 -26.05 -1.53 -18.89
N SER A 206 -25.28 -0.47 -19.14
CA SER A 206 -24.73 -0.14 -20.47
C SER A 206 -23.82 -1.22 -21.06
N THR A 207 -23.35 -2.19 -20.27
CA THR A 207 -22.48 -3.27 -20.73
C THR A 207 -23.21 -4.37 -21.52
N ASN A 208 -24.54 -4.29 -21.64
CA ASN A 208 -25.38 -5.21 -22.41
C ASN A 208 -25.09 -6.69 -22.09
N THR A 209 -25.41 -7.10 -20.86
CA THR A 209 -25.25 -8.50 -20.45
C THR A 209 -26.48 -9.32 -20.81
N VAL A 210 -26.28 -10.48 -21.44
CA VAL A 210 -27.33 -11.40 -21.94
C VAL A 210 -27.05 -12.84 -21.51
N SER A 211 -28.05 -13.72 -21.66
CA SER A 211 -27.85 -15.16 -21.68
C SER A 211 -27.88 -15.69 -23.13
N ALA A 212 -27.14 -16.75 -23.42
CA ALA A 212 -27.21 -17.48 -24.69
C ALA A 212 -27.71 -18.90 -24.47
N THR A 213 -28.66 -19.33 -25.29
CA THR A 213 -29.10 -20.73 -25.41
C THR A 213 -28.46 -21.33 -26.64
N LEU A 214 -27.84 -22.49 -26.48
CA LEU A 214 -27.25 -23.28 -27.55
C LEU A 214 -28.04 -24.59 -27.63
N ASP A 215 -28.69 -24.81 -28.76
CA ASP A 215 -29.40 -26.06 -29.05
C ASP A 215 -28.70 -26.75 -30.21
N ASN A 216 -28.02 -27.86 -29.91
CA ASN A 216 -27.20 -28.64 -30.82
C ASN A 216 -26.22 -27.81 -31.69
N TRP A 217 -25.69 -26.72 -31.13
CA TRP A 217 -24.80 -25.80 -31.82
C TRP A 217 -23.50 -26.50 -32.21
N PHE A 218 -23.15 -26.48 -33.50
CA PHE A 218 -21.88 -26.99 -33.97
C PHE A 218 -20.78 -25.94 -33.83
N LEU A 219 -19.78 -26.25 -33.02
CA LEU A 219 -18.51 -25.53 -32.92
C LEU A 219 -17.46 -26.25 -33.76
N PRO A 220 -17.06 -25.70 -34.94
CA PRO A 220 -16.04 -26.31 -35.77
C PRO A 220 -14.67 -26.33 -35.09
N GLU A 221 -13.85 -27.34 -35.42
CA GLU A 221 -12.50 -27.51 -34.86
C GLU A 221 -11.63 -26.26 -35.07
N GLU A 222 -11.75 -25.56 -36.21
CA GLU A 222 -10.96 -24.35 -36.45
C GLU A 222 -11.27 -23.20 -35.48
N PHE A 223 -12.43 -23.22 -34.81
CA PHE A 223 -12.85 -22.25 -33.79
C PHE A 223 -12.60 -22.73 -32.37
N VAL A 224 -12.03 -23.92 -32.18
CA VAL A 224 -11.61 -24.42 -30.87
C VAL A 224 -10.28 -23.77 -30.47
N ILE A 225 -10.24 -23.17 -29.29
CA ILE A 225 -9.07 -22.48 -28.74
C ILE A 225 -8.16 -23.46 -27.99
N SER A 226 -8.76 -24.25 -27.09
CA SER A 226 -8.07 -25.27 -26.29
C SER A 226 -9.06 -26.17 -25.56
N ILE A 227 -8.56 -27.29 -25.04
CA ILE A 227 -9.27 -28.18 -24.11
C ILE A 227 -8.58 -28.06 -22.75
N LYS A 228 -9.36 -27.90 -21.68
CA LYS A 228 -8.86 -27.81 -20.30
C LYS A 228 -9.25 -29.07 -19.52
N PRO A 229 -8.37 -29.57 -18.63
CA PRO A 229 -8.65 -30.75 -17.83
C PRO A 229 -9.73 -30.46 -16.77
N PRO A 230 -10.34 -31.51 -16.19
CA PRO A 230 -11.25 -31.36 -15.05
C PRO A 230 -10.62 -30.55 -13.92
N GLY A 231 -11.41 -29.68 -13.28
CA GLY A 231 -10.94 -28.87 -12.14
C GLY A 231 -10.10 -27.64 -12.51
N TRP A 232 -9.80 -27.40 -13.78
CA TRP A 232 -8.94 -26.29 -14.21
C TRP A 232 -9.42 -24.92 -13.73
N ILE A 233 -10.73 -24.64 -13.79
CA ILE A 233 -11.28 -23.33 -13.43
C ILE A 233 -11.14 -23.05 -11.93
N GLN A 234 -11.30 -24.07 -11.08
CA GLN A 234 -11.12 -23.96 -9.63
C GLN A 234 -9.66 -23.64 -9.29
N GLU A 235 -8.71 -24.31 -9.93
CA GLU A 235 -7.28 -24.03 -9.75
C GLU A 235 -6.88 -22.65 -10.30
N ASN A 236 -7.47 -22.25 -11.43
CA ASN A 236 -7.25 -20.92 -11.99
C ASN A 236 -7.80 -19.81 -11.06
N ASP A 237 -8.98 -19.99 -10.48
CA ASP A 237 -9.57 -19.04 -9.55
C ASP A 237 -8.75 -18.93 -8.26
N LYS A 238 -8.21 -20.05 -7.73
CA LYS A 238 -7.29 -20.02 -6.58
C LYS A 238 -6.04 -19.18 -6.84
N LYS A 239 -5.45 -19.32 -8.04
CA LYS A 239 -4.24 -18.57 -8.43
C LYS A 239 -4.50 -17.08 -8.61
N ASN A 240 -5.65 -16.74 -9.18
CA ASN A 240 -5.98 -15.38 -9.61
C ASN A 240 -6.94 -14.64 -8.67
N LEU A 241 -7.20 -15.19 -7.48
CA LEU A 241 -8.23 -14.73 -6.54
C LEU A 241 -8.17 -13.21 -6.26
N LEU A 242 -6.96 -12.68 -6.08
CA LEU A 242 -6.74 -11.27 -5.76
C LEU A 242 -6.83 -10.35 -6.98
N ASN A 243 -6.81 -10.85 -8.22
CA ASN A 243 -6.80 -9.98 -9.41
C ASN A 243 -8.08 -9.12 -9.52
N ALA A 244 -9.21 -9.61 -9.01
CA ALA A 244 -10.47 -8.86 -9.03
C ALA A 244 -10.51 -7.69 -8.03
N THR A 245 -9.55 -7.57 -7.12
CA THR A 245 -9.51 -6.46 -6.14
C THR A 245 -9.14 -5.12 -6.76
N PHE A 246 -8.40 -5.11 -7.86
CA PHE A 246 -8.01 -3.86 -8.53
C PHE A 246 -9.22 -3.06 -9.03
N LEU A 247 -10.25 -3.74 -9.55
CA LEU A 247 -11.51 -3.09 -9.91
C LEU A 247 -12.20 -2.46 -8.69
N ALA A 248 -12.23 -3.19 -7.57
CA ALA A 248 -12.79 -2.71 -6.31
C ALA A 248 -12.00 -1.50 -5.78
N PHE A 249 -10.67 -1.53 -5.84
CA PHE A 249 -9.82 -0.40 -5.45
C PHE A 249 -10.06 0.84 -6.31
N GLY A 250 -10.28 0.68 -7.62
CA GLY A 250 -10.61 1.82 -8.48
C GLY A 250 -11.95 2.43 -8.09
N CYS A 251 -12.97 1.59 -7.87
CA CYS A 251 -14.27 2.02 -7.37
C CYS A 251 -14.18 2.72 -6.01
N ALA A 252 -13.35 2.22 -5.09
CA ALA A 252 -13.08 2.85 -3.81
C ALA A 252 -12.41 4.23 -3.97
N GLU A 253 -11.43 4.36 -4.86
CA GLU A 253 -10.83 5.66 -5.19
C GLU A 253 -11.86 6.64 -5.78
N ALA A 254 -12.78 6.16 -6.62
CA ALA A 254 -13.89 6.97 -7.12
C ALA A 254 -14.80 7.48 -5.99
N GLY A 255 -15.06 6.63 -4.99
CA GLY A 255 -15.80 7.03 -3.78
C GLY A 255 -15.07 8.07 -2.95
N LEU A 256 -13.75 7.92 -2.78
CA LEU A 256 -12.91 8.91 -2.10
C LEU A 256 -12.88 10.25 -2.86
N ASP A 257 -12.85 10.23 -4.20
CA ASP A 257 -12.95 11.44 -5.02
C ASP A 257 -14.26 12.19 -4.78
N VAL A 258 -15.38 11.46 -4.65
CA VAL A 258 -16.68 12.04 -4.30
C VAL A 258 -16.65 12.65 -2.89
N ILE A 259 -16.13 11.92 -1.90
CA ILE A 259 -16.03 12.42 -0.51
C ILE A 259 -15.19 13.71 -0.45
N GLN A 260 -14.05 13.72 -1.15
CA GLN A 260 -13.18 14.88 -1.24
C GLN A 260 -13.86 16.08 -1.92
N ALA A 261 -14.62 15.84 -2.99
CA ALA A 261 -15.39 16.89 -3.67
C ALA A 261 -16.49 17.48 -2.77
N GLU A 262 -17.20 16.64 -2.01
CA GLU A 262 -18.20 17.10 -1.04
C GLU A 262 -17.56 17.87 0.12
N PHE A 263 -16.38 17.44 0.60
CA PHE A 263 -15.63 18.22 1.58
C PHE A 263 -15.24 19.60 1.03
N ASN A 264 -14.73 19.67 -0.20
CA ASN A 264 -14.36 20.95 -0.82
C ASN A 264 -15.56 21.90 -0.96
N LYS A 265 -16.77 21.36 -1.12
CA LYS A 265 -18.01 22.12 -1.25
C LYS A 265 -18.60 22.54 0.10
N LYS A 266 -18.57 21.64 1.10
CA LYS A 266 -19.28 21.82 2.38
C LYS A 266 -18.36 22.31 3.51
N SER A 267 -17.05 22.07 3.40
CA SER A 267 -16.02 22.41 4.40
C SER A 267 -16.28 21.87 5.81
N LEU A 268 -16.98 20.73 5.93
CA LEU A 268 -17.29 20.09 7.20
C LEU A 268 -16.16 19.13 7.61
N SER A 269 -15.58 19.33 8.80
CA SER A 269 -14.40 18.59 9.28
C SER A 269 -14.60 17.08 9.31
N PHE A 270 -15.76 16.59 9.74
CA PHE A 270 -16.03 15.15 9.81
C PHE A 270 -15.98 14.45 8.43
N ILE A 271 -16.23 15.17 7.33
CA ILE A 271 -16.09 14.62 5.97
C ILE A 271 -14.60 14.45 5.64
N LYS A 272 -13.77 15.42 6.04
CA LYS A 272 -12.31 15.33 5.90
C LYS A 272 -11.74 14.19 6.74
N ASP A 273 -12.19 14.04 7.98
CA ASP A 273 -11.72 12.98 8.87
C ASP A 273 -12.08 11.60 8.31
N ALA A 274 -13.31 11.44 7.79
CA ALA A 274 -13.74 10.23 7.09
C ALA A 274 -12.87 9.95 5.84
N PHE A 275 -12.60 10.96 5.02
CA PHE A 275 -11.72 10.84 3.85
C PHE A 275 -10.32 10.35 4.25
N ILE A 276 -9.68 10.99 5.23
CA ILE A 276 -8.33 10.64 5.69
C ILE A 276 -8.30 9.20 6.21
N SER A 277 -9.26 8.84 7.05
CA SER A 277 -9.35 7.50 7.65
C SER A 277 -9.54 6.40 6.60
N LEU A 278 -10.53 6.57 5.71
CA LEU A 278 -10.84 5.60 4.66
C LEU A 278 -9.72 5.49 3.62
N GLN A 279 -9.07 6.60 3.27
CA GLN A 279 -7.92 6.60 2.37
C GLN A 279 -6.73 5.84 2.98
N ALA A 280 -6.48 6.02 4.27
CA ALA A 280 -5.43 5.29 4.99
C ALA A 280 -5.73 3.78 5.03
N GLU A 281 -6.98 3.39 5.32
CA GLU A 281 -7.38 1.97 5.30
C GLU A 281 -7.27 1.37 3.89
N LEU A 282 -7.69 2.10 2.84
CA LEU A 282 -7.57 1.63 1.45
C LEU A 282 -6.11 1.41 1.06
N ASN A 283 -5.21 2.30 1.48
CA ASN A 283 -3.78 2.14 1.24
C ASN A 283 -3.22 0.90 1.95
N ARG A 284 -3.63 0.64 3.20
CA ARG A 284 -3.24 -0.58 3.94
C ARG A 284 -3.73 -1.84 3.24
N CYS A 285 -5.01 -1.88 2.87
CA CYS A 285 -5.62 -3.00 2.18
C CYS A 285 -4.92 -3.29 0.84
N ARG A 286 -4.61 -2.23 0.07
CA ARG A 286 -3.88 -2.32 -1.19
C ARG A 286 -2.47 -2.88 -1.01
N SER A 287 -1.69 -2.34 -0.08
CA SER A 287 -0.33 -2.80 0.17
C SER A 287 -0.31 -4.28 0.57
N ALA A 288 -1.20 -4.70 1.47
CA ALA A 288 -1.31 -6.09 1.88
C ALA A 288 -1.66 -7.04 0.72
N ILE A 289 -2.54 -6.61 -0.19
CA ILE A 289 -2.89 -7.41 -1.38
C ILE A 289 -1.72 -7.49 -2.38
N ILE A 290 -1.03 -6.38 -2.65
CA ILE A 290 0.12 -6.38 -3.57
C ILE A 290 1.23 -7.28 -3.02
N GLU A 291 1.52 -7.18 -1.72
CA GLU A 291 2.50 -8.04 -1.05
C GLU A 291 2.10 -9.52 -1.15
N ALA A 292 0.84 -9.84 -0.87
CA ALA A 292 0.29 -11.19 -0.99
C ALA A 292 0.29 -11.75 -2.43
N GLN A 293 0.34 -10.90 -3.47
CA GLN A 293 0.50 -11.33 -4.85
C GLN A 293 1.97 -11.61 -5.22
N GLN A 294 2.92 -10.97 -4.55
CA GLN A 294 4.35 -11.14 -4.77
C GLN A 294 4.94 -12.29 -3.94
N GLN A 295 4.36 -12.54 -2.76
CA GLN A 295 4.75 -13.61 -1.86
C GLN A 295 3.84 -14.85 -2.00
N GLN A 296 4.35 -16.00 -1.58
CA GLN A 296 3.55 -17.21 -1.48
C GLN A 296 2.79 -17.22 -0.16
N VAL A 297 1.58 -16.65 -0.16
CA VAL A 297 0.67 -16.65 0.99
C VAL A 297 -0.38 -17.75 0.89
N GLU A 298 -0.86 -18.22 2.05
CA GLU A 298 -1.90 -19.24 2.18
C GLU A 298 -3.23 -18.81 1.55
N PHE A 299 -3.98 -19.78 1.04
CA PHE A 299 -5.24 -19.52 0.33
C PHE A 299 -6.28 -18.80 1.21
N GLU A 300 -6.37 -19.18 2.49
CA GLU A 300 -7.27 -18.55 3.45
C GLU A 300 -6.96 -17.07 3.66
N GLN A 301 -5.67 -16.71 3.72
CA GLN A 301 -5.26 -15.32 3.82
C GLN A 301 -5.69 -14.51 2.59
N LYS A 302 -5.60 -15.09 1.39
CA LYS A 302 -6.08 -14.45 0.16
C LYS A 302 -7.60 -14.21 0.19
N LEU A 303 -8.37 -15.16 0.75
CA LEU A 303 -9.82 -15.01 0.94
C LEU A 303 -10.15 -13.83 1.86
N GLN A 304 -9.45 -13.72 3.00
CA GLN A 304 -9.65 -12.62 3.94
C GLN A 304 -9.28 -11.26 3.34
N LEU A 305 -8.17 -11.18 2.60
CA LEU A 305 -7.78 -9.96 1.87
C LEU A 305 -8.83 -9.57 0.81
N ARG A 306 -9.36 -10.55 0.05
CA ARG A 306 -10.42 -10.30 -0.94
C ARG A 306 -11.70 -9.81 -0.26
N ALA A 307 -12.11 -10.41 0.85
CA ALA A 307 -13.25 -9.99 1.65
C ALA A 307 -13.05 -8.57 2.20
N TRP A 308 -11.84 -8.23 2.65
CA TRP A 308 -11.51 -6.87 3.09
C TRP A 308 -11.67 -5.85 1.99
N ALA A 309 -11.12 -6.11 0.80
CA ALA A 309 -11.26 -5.19 -0.33
C ALA A 309 -12.74 -4.96 -0.71
N ILE A 310 -13.58 -6.01 -0.68
CA ILE A 310 -15.01 -5.93 -0.96
C ILE A 310 -15.76 -5.07 0.07
N ASP A 311 -15.57 -5.39 1.36
CA ASP A 311 -16.19 -4.65 2.48
C ASP A 311 -15.78 -3.17 2.47
N LEU A 312 -14.47 -2.91 2.35
CA LEU A 312 -13.94 -1.56 2.36
C LEU A 312 -14.44 -0.73 1.18
N THR A 313 -14.52 -1.32 -0.02
CA THR A 313 -15.07 -0.64 -1.20
C THR A 313 -16.54 -0.26 -0.97
N SER A 314 -17.34 -1.18 -0.42
CA SER A 314 -18.74 -0.91 -0.07
C SER A 314 -18.87 0.19 0.99
N ARG A 315 -18.05 0.17 2.04
CA ARG A 315 -18.03 1.21 3.08
C ARG A 315 -17.65 2.59 2.53
N ILE A 316 -16.64 2.65 1.66
CA ILE A 316 -16.21 3.90 1.02
C ILE A 316 -17.31 4.44 0.10
N ALA A 317 -17.92 3.58 -0.71
CA ALA A 317 -19.01 3.99 -1.60
C ALA A 317 -20.24 4.47 -0.80
N HIS A 318 -20.55 3.81 0.32
CA HIS A 318 -21.61 4.28 1.22
C HIS A 318 -21.24 5.62 1.87
N ALA A 319 -20.00 5.81 2.32
CA ALA A 319 -19.53 7.08 2.85
C ALA A 319 -19.63 8.22 1.81
N ALA A 320 -19.39 7.92 0.53
CA ALA A 320 -19.61 8.87 -0.58
C ALA A 320 -21.09 9.28 -0.72
N VAL A 321 -22.01 8.32 -0.63
CA VAL A 321 -23.47 8.58 -0.58
C VAL A 321 -23.82 9.45 0.63
N THR A 322 -23.32 9.11 1.81
CA THR A 322 -23.54 9.89 3.04
C THR A 322 -23.03 11.32 2.92
N ALA A 323 -21.80 11.49 2.41
CA ALA A 323 -21.18 12.78 2.20
C ALA A 323 -21.94 13.63 1.18
N SER A 324 -22.52 13.03 0.13
CA SER A 324 -23.36 13.73 -0.86
C SER A 324 -24.81 13.99 -0.39
N SER A 325 -25.24 13.40 0.72
CA SER A 325 -26.57 13.59 1.31
C SER A 325 -27.71 13.25 0.32
N GLY A 326 -28.88 13.88 0.42
CA GLY A 326 -30.05 13.54 -0.42
C GLY A 326 -29.81 13.63 -1.94
N ALA A 327 -28.83 14.42 -2.39
CA ALA A 327 -28.46 14.48 -3.81
C ALA A 327 -27.97 13.11 -4.33
N ALA A 328 -27.40 12.25 -3.49
CA ALA A 328 -26.96 10.93 -3.89
C ALA A 328 -28.09 10.02 -4.40
N ASN A 329 -29.37 10.32 -4.14
CA ASN A 329 -30.46 9.49 -4.67
C ASN A 329 -30.73 9.69 -6.17
N TYR A 330 -30.21 10.76 -6.78
CA TYR A 330 -30.37 10.96 -8.22
C TYR A 330 -29.43 10.01 -8.98
N LYS A 331 -30.01 9.22 -9.90
CA LYS A 331 -29.30 8.20 -10.68
C LYS A 331 -28.07 8.73 -11.42
N ASN A 332 -28.13 9.99 -11.86
CA ASN A 332 -27.08 10.69 -12.60
C ASN A 332 -25.99 11.33 -11.71
N ARG A 333 -25.92 11.00 -10.41
CA ARG A 333 -24.88 11.51 -9.51
C ARG A 333 -23.77 10.48 -9.33
N ALA A 334 -22.53 10.98 -9.25
CA ALA A 334 -21.34 10.14 -9.11
C ALA A 334 -21.40 9.24 -7.88
N ALA A 335 -21.87 9.75 -6.73
CA ALA A 335 -22.05 8.95 -5.51
C ALA A 335 -22.95 7.72 -5.75
N GLN A 336 -24.06 7.91 -6.47
CA GLN A 336 -25.00 6.83 -6.78
C GLN A 336 -24.43 5.83 -7.76
N ARG A 337 -23.72 6.31 -8.78
CA ARG A 337 -23.03 5.44 -9.74
C ARG A 337 -22.00 4.56 -9.02
N VAL A 338 -21.10 5.16 -8.25
CA VAL A 338 -20.03 4.45 -7.51
C VAL A 338 -20.63 3.44 -6.54
N TYR A 339 -21.70 3.78 -5.82
CA TYR A 339 -22.39 2.85 -4.94
C TYR A 339 -22.95 1.63 -5.69
N ARG A 340 -23.58 1.84 -6.85
CA ARG A 340 -24.07 0.76 -7.70
C ARG A 340 -22.92 -0.07 -8.29
N GLU A 341 -21.84 0.55 -8.73
CA GLU A 341 -20.64 -0.13 -9.24
C GLU A 341 -19.99 -1.03 -8.16
N ALA A 342 -19.95 -0.59 -6.90
CA ALA A 342 -19.44 -1.38 -5.78
C ALA A 342 -20.24 -2.69 -5.56
N LEU A 343 -21.55 -2.68 -5.84
CA LEU A 343 -22.38 -3.90 -5.81
C LEU A 343 -21.91 -4.93 -6.85
N VAL A 344 -21.57 -4.48 -8.07
CA VAL A 344 -21.07 -5.40 -9.12
C VAL A 344 -19.70 -5.95 -8.74
N PHE A 345 -18.77 -5.12 -8.28
CA PHE A 345 -17.42 -5.58 -7.93
C PHE A 345 -17.37 -6.51 -6.71
N THR A 346 -18.43 -6.54 -5.90
CA THR A 346 -18.65 -7.52 -4.82
C THR A 346 -18.87 -8.93 -5.36
N VAL A 347 -19.58 -9.07 -6.49
CA VAL A 347 -19.95 -10.36 -7.08
C VAL A 347 -19.04 -10.79 -8.24
N THR A 348 -18.16 -9.90 -8.71
CA THR A 348 -17.16 -10.21 -9.75
C THR A 348 -16.18 -11.29 -9.27
N GLY A 349 -16.16 -12.42 -10.00
CA GLY A 349 -15.29 -13.55 -9.70
C GLY A 349 -15.63 -14.26 -8.39
N GLN A 350 -16.87 -14.14 -7.93
CA GLN A 350 -17.30 -14.69 -6.64
C GLN A 350 -17.40 -16.22 -6.69
N SER A 351 -16.67 -16.87 -5.78
CA SER A 351 -16.80 -18.29 -5.47
C SER A 351 -17.51 -18.46 -4.12
N SER A 352 -17.96 -19.68 -3.80
CA SER A 352 -18.56 -19.95 -2.47
C SER A 352 -17.61 -19.63 -1.32
N ALA A 353 -16.30 -19.84 -1.48
CA ALA A 353 -15.31 -19.51 -0.45
C ALA A 353 -15.16 -17.99 -0.26
N ILE A 354 -15.16 -17.22 -1.36
CA ILE A 354 -15.14 -15.75 -1.28
C ILE A 354 -16.44 -15.24 -0.65
N MET A 355 -17.58 -15.83 -1.00
CA MET A 355 -18.88 -15.51 -0.41
C MET A 355 -18.87 -15.75 1.11
N GLU A 356 -18.39 -16.91 1.56
CA GLU A 356 -18.27 -17.24 2.98
C GLU A 356 -17.37 -16.24 3.73
N ALA A 357 -16.17 -15.98 3.23
CA ALA A 357 -15.25 -15.00 3.83
C ALA A 357 -15.84 -13.58 3.86
N THR A 358 -16.55 -13.18 2.79
CA THR A 358 -17.22 -11.87 2.73
C THR A 358 -18.35 -11.77 3.74
N LEU A 359 -19.21 -12.79 3.83
CA LEU A 359 -20.30 -12.82 4.79
C LEU A 359 -19.78 -12.83 6.23
N ALA A 360 -18.76 -13.65 6.53
CA ALA A 360 -18.12 -13.69 7.84
C ALA A 360 -17.61 -12.30 8.26
N ARG A 361 -16.97 -11.58 7.33
CA ARG A 361 -16.52 -10.19 7.55
C ARG A 361 -17.68 -9.22 7.77
N LEU A 362 -18.77 -9.34 7.01
CA LEU A 362 -19.92 -8.44 7.14
C LEU A 362 -20.72 -8.66 8.43
N THR A 363 -20.70 -9.88 8.99
CA THR A 363 -21.43 -10.23 10.21
C THR A 363 -20.60 -10.12 11.50
N ARG A 364 -19.37 -9.61 11.43
CA ARG A 364 -18.48 -9.52 12.59
C ARG A 364 -18.94 -8.46 13.60
N ASN A 365 -18.66 -8.67 14.88
CA ASN A 365 -19.02 -7.73 15.96
C ASN A 365 -17.99 -6.60 16.09
N ALA A 366 -18.34 -5.51 16.80
CA ALA A 366 -17.45 -4.36 17.01
C ALA A 366 -16.08 -4.73 17.62
N ALA A 367 -16.05 -5.70 18.54
CA ALA A 367 -14.79 -6.20 19.11
C ALA A 367 -13.91 -6.94 18.09
N ASP A 368 -14.51 -7.50 17.03
CA ASP A 368 -13.78 -8.18 15.96
C ASP A 368 -13.26 -7.19 14.91
N LEU A 369 -13.92 -6.03 14.76
CA LEU A 369 -13.43 -4.90 13.96
C LEU A 369 -12.12 -4.34 14.53
N GLU A 370 -12.05 -4.11 15.84
CA GLU A 370 -10.82 -3.68 16.54
C GLU A 370 -9.75 -4.77 16.52
N LYS A 371 -10.15 -6.05 16.64
CA LYS A 371 -9.24 -7.19 16.55
C LYS A 371 -8.71 -7.45 15.15
N GLU A 372 -9.40 -7.10 14.05
CA GLU A 372 -8.87 -7.24 12.69
C GLU A 372 -8.03 -6.03 12.26
N ASP A 373 -8.38 -4.82 12.69
CA ASP A 373 -7.47 -3.66 12.60
C ASP A 373 -6.17 -3.89 13.41
N THR A 374 -6.17 -4.91 14.29
CA THR A 374 -4.99 -5.43 15.02
C THR A 374 -4.64 -6.90 14.70
N GLY A 375 -5.33 -7.57 13.77
CA GLY A 375 -5.33 -9.05 13.66
C GLY A 375 -5.42 -9.63 12.25
N LEU A 376 -5.77 -8.82 11.24
CA LEU A 376 -5.18 -8.99 9.89
C LEU A 376 -3.66 -8.76 9.92
N HIS A 377 -3.14 -8.26 11.05
CA HIS A 377 -1.74 -8.12 11.39
C HIS A 377 -1.12 -9.36 12.07
N LYS A 378 -1.87 -10.44 12.31
CA LYS A 378 -1.31 -11.66 12.90
C LYS A 378 -0.88 -12.67 11.83
N ASN A 379 0.39 -12.50 11.43
CA ASN A 379 1.28 -13.33 10.58
C ASN A 379 1.43 -12.78 9.14
N GLN A 380 2.47 -12.06 8.73
CA GLN A 380 3.75 -11.57 9.28
C GLN A 380 4.01 -10.30 8.44
N HIS A 381 4.14 -9.08 8.96
CA HIS A 381 5.27 -8.67 9.76
C HIS A 381 4.91 -8.66 11.24
N GLN A 382 5.41 -9.65 11.96
CA GLN A 382 6.16 -9.21 13.13
C GLN A 382 7.14 -8.16 12.58
N ASN A 383 7.17 -6.95 13.13
CA ASN A 383 8.43 -6.19 13.09
C ASN A 383 9.42 -7.04 13.90
N GLN A 384 9.88 -8.13 13.28
CA GLN A 384 10.94 -8.98 13.77
C GLN A 384 12.15 -8.10 13.64
N ILE A 385 12.53 -7.49 14.76
CA ILE A 385 13.86 -6.91 14.89
C ILE A 385 14.79 -8.12 14.94
N SER A 386 15.29 -8.50 13.77
CA SER A 386 16.36 -9.47 13.65
C SER A 386 17.66 -8.72 13.89
N TYR A 387 18.43 -9.18 14.88
CA TYR A 387 19.72 -8.61 15.21
C TYR A 387 20.69 -9.74 15.52
N SER A 388 21.94 -9.51 15.16
CA SER A 388 23.06 -10.40 15.48
C SER A 388 23.71 -10.01 16.80
N ARG A 389 23.62 -8.73 17.17
CA ARG A 389 24.27 -8.17 18.34
C ARG A 389 23.52 -6.98 18.90
N ALA A 390 23.57 -6.84 20.23
CA ALA A 390 23.11 -5.65 20.93
C ALA A 390 24.33 -4.86 21.45
N VAL A 391 24.29 -3.53 21.34
CA VAL A 391 25.33 -2.61 21.80
C VAL A 391 24.71 -1.59 22.74
N HIS A 392 25.29 -1.40 23.92
CA HIS A 392 24.93 -0.30 24.81
C HIS A 392 25.48 1.01 24.24
N LEU A 393 24.60 1.97 23.98
CA LEU A 393 24.96 3.32 23.57
C LEU A 393 24.90 4.33 24.72
N SER A 394 24.72 3.85 25.95
CA SER A 394 24.75 4.69 27.16
C SER A 394 25.99 4.48 28.01
N HIS A 395 26.51 5.55 28.57
CA HIS A 395 27.56 5.50 29.58
C HIS A 395 27.03 4.89 30.90
N ALA A 396 27.89 4.13 31.59
CA ALA A 396 27.62 3.75 32.97
C ALA A 396 27.59 5.00 33.85
N ILE A 397 26.62 5.08 34.76
CA ILE A 397 26.45 6.24 35.61
C ILE A 397 27.19 6.03 36.93
N ASP A 398 28.15 6.92 37.19
CA ASP A 398 28.87 7.03 38.46
C ASP A 398 28.95 8.51 38.90
N THR A 399 29.63 8.79 40.02
CA THR A 399 29.72 10.13 40.61
C THR A 399 30.64 11.10 39.86
N ASN A 400 31.44 10.60 38.91
CA ASN A 400 32.47 11.33 38.19
C ASN A 400 32.10 11.61 36.72
N ILE A 401 30.87 11.29 36.30
CA ILE A 401 30.41 11.62 34.95
C ILE A 401 30.55 13.12 34.66
N PRO A 402 30.85 13.53 33.41
CA PRO A 402 30.74 14.91 33.00
C PRO A 402 29.39 15.50 33.38
N ARG A 403 29.43 16.68 33.99
CA ARG A 403 28.26 17.35 34.56
C ARG A 403 28.20 18.78 34.05
N TRP A 404 27.05 19.18 33.54
CA TRP A 404 26.81 20.56 33.16
C TRP A 404 27.02 21.52 34.34
N GLU A 405 27.49 22.72 34.04
CA GLU A 405 27.73 23.71 35.07
C GLU A 405 26.40 24.19 35.68
N GLY A 406 26.25 24.03 36.99
CA GLY A 406 25.02 24.36 37.72
C GLY A 406 24.16 23.16 38.09
N ASP A 407 24.36 22.00 37.44
CA ASP A 407 23.61 20.79 37.76
C ASP A 407 24.10 20.12 39.05
N ARG A 408 23.21 19.37 39.70
CA ARG A 408 23.55 18.59 40.90
C ARG A 408 24.43 17.39 40.54
N ALA A 409 25.36 17.05 41.44
CA ALA A 409 26.15 15.83 41.31
C ALA A 409 25.24 14.59 41.37
N VAL A 410 25.69 13.52 40.73
CA VAL A 410 25.13 12.19 40.99
C VAL A 410 25.57 11.75 42.38
N GLU A 411 24.62 11.34 43.20
CA GLU A 411 24.88 10.84 44.55
C GLU A 411 24.35 9.41 44.68
N PHE A 412 25.11 8.55 45.37
CA PHE A 412 24.69 7.21 45.75
C PHE A 412 24.83 7.07 47.27
N GLU A 413 23.76 6.64 47.92
CA GLU A 413 23.73 6.33 49.35
C GLU A 413 23.45 4.83 49.52
N THR A 414 24.29 4.13 50.29
CA THR A 414 24.05 2.72 50.61
C THR A 414 23.07 2.64 51.77
N ILE A 415 21.92 2.00 51.52
CA ILE A 415 20.81 1.86 52.48
C ILE A 415 20.85 0.51 53.18
N ALA A 416 21.35 -0.52 52.48
CA ALA A 416 21.58 -1.84 53.03
C ALA A 416 22.79 -2.49 52.36
N ASP A 417 23.54 -3.27 53.13
CA ASP A 417 24.63 -4.09 52.66
C ASP A 417 24.44 -5.57 53.01
N TRP A 418 25.28 -6.40 52.38
CA TRP A 418 25.20 -7.84 52.54
C TRP A 418 25.57 -8.31 53.96
N GLU A 419 26.48 -7.62 54.64
CA GLU A 419 27.00 -8.07 55.93
C GLU A 419 25.94 -7.89 57.03
N GLU A 420 25.20 -6.79 56.99
CA GLU A 420 24.20 -6.49 58.02
C GLU A 420 22.79 -6.98 57.66
N GLN A 421 22.33 -6.81 56.42
CA GLN A 421 20.94 -7.08 56.03
C GLN A 421 20.78 -8.29 55.10
N GLY A 422 21.87 -8.83 54.55
CA GLY A 422 21.82 -9.97 53.62
C GLY A 422 21.36 -9.61 52.21
N TYR A 423 21.32 -8.33 51.85
CA TYR A 423 21.08 -7.84 50.49
C TYR A 423 21.72 -6.45 50.30
N PHE A 424 22.07 -6.11 49.05
CA PHE A 424 22.63 -4.81 48.72
C PHE A 424 21.56 -3.88 48.10
N LEU A 425 21.39 -2.69 48.67
CA LEU A 425 20.45 -1.68 48.19
C LEU A 425 21.08 -0.29 48.28
N ARG A 426 20.94 0.50 47.21
CA ARG A 426 21.33 1.91 47.18
C ARG A 426 20.15 2.81 46.82
N GLN A 427 20.12 3.99 47.43
CA GLN A 427 19.39 5.14 46.95
C GLN A 427 20.30 5.97 46.05
N PHE A 428 19.74 6.64 45.04
CA PHE A 428 20.51 7.55 44.20
C PHE A 428 19.72 8.84 43.88
N SER A 429 20.44 9.92 43.58
CA SER A 429 19.88 11.17 43.08
C SER A 429 20.73 11.73 41.93
N MET A 430 20.10 12.35 40.92
CA MET A 430 20.76 12.95 39.76
C MET A 430 19.82 13.92 39.03
N GLY A 431 20.37 14.75 38.13
CA GLY A 431 19.58 15.60 37.24
C GLY A 431 18.91 14.81 36.11
N GLU A 432 17.85 15.38 35.52
CA GLU A 432 17.14 14.75 34.40
C GLU A 432 17.99 14.64 33.12
N HIS A 433 18.99 15.52 32.98
CA HIS A 433 19.88 15.64 31.82
C HIS A 433 21.31 15.16 32.13
N SER A 434 21.41 14.19 33.03
CA SER A 434 22.70 13.59 33.45
C SER A 434 23.03 12.34 32.64
N ALA A 435 24.33 12.14 32.37
CA ALA A 435 24.84 11.03 31.57
C ALA A 435 24.21 10.97 30.16
N THR A 436 24.13 9.78 29.57
CA THR A 436 23.33 9.56 28.37
C THR A 436 21.86 9.79 28.69
N HIS A 437 21.23 10.72 27.99
CA HIS A 437 19.87 11.15 28.30
C HIS A 437 19.07 11.50 27.05
N ILE A 438 17.75 11.64 27.23
CA ILE A 438 16.80 12.11 26.22
C ILE A 438 16.21 13.46 26.66
N ASN A 439 16.17 14.42 25.74
CA ASN A 439 15.48 15.70 25.96
C ASN A 439 14.02 15.60 25.52
N ALA A 440 13.10 16.20 26.29
CA ALA A 440 11.69 16.35 25.94
C ALA A 440 11.36 17.79 25.52
N PRO A 441 10.32 18.01 24.68
CA PRO A 441 9.92 19.34 24.22
C PRO A 441 9.72 20.38 25.31
N VAL A 442 9.19 19.98 26.47
CA VAL A 442 8.95 20.90 27.59
C VAL A 442 10.24 21.57 28.14
N SER A 443 11.43 21.02 27.85
CA SER A 443 12.72 21.65 28.19
C SER A 443 12.92 23.00 27.50
N PHE A 444 12.45 23.14 26.25
CA PHE A 444 12.71 24.30 25.41
C PHE A 444 11.47 25.05 24.95
N HIS A 445 10.30 24.41 25.05
CA HIS A 445 9.00 24.92 24.60
C HIS A 445 7.97 24.81 25.73
N ARG A 446 7.39 25.93 26.14
CA ARG A 446 6.49 26.01 27.31
C ARG A 446 5.28 25.06 27.22
N ASP A 447 4.75 24.88 26.01
CA ASP A 447 3.60 24.01 25.74
C ASP A 447 4.01 22.62 25.20
N GLY A 448 5.31 22.31 25.25
CA GLY A 448 5.87 21.04 24.84
C GLY A 448 5.42 19.88 25.75
N ILE A 449 5.39 18.67 25.20
CA ILE A 449 5.09 17.48 25.99
C ILE A 449 6.29 17.11 26.90
N ALA A 450 5.98 16.55 28.06
CA ALA A 450 6.95 15.99 28.98
C ALA A 450 7.33 14.55 28.62
N ILE A 451 8.44 14.05 29.18
CA ILE A 451 8.98 12.73 28.83
C ILE A 451 8.01 11.58 29.11
N ASP A 452 7.15 11.66 30.13
CA ASP A 452 6.16 10.63 30.46
C ASP A 452 5.05 10.46 29.40
N LYS A 453 4.94 11.41 28.48
CA LYS A 453 3.95 11.44 27.40
C LYS A 453 4.42 10.80 26.09
N TYR A 454 5.70 10.44 25.97
CA TYR A 454 6.17 9.70 24.82
C TYR A 454 5.55 8.29 24.82
N PRO A 455 4.88 7.88 23.71
CA PRO A 455 4.33 6.53 23.63
C PRO A 455 5.47 5.52 23.42
N ALA A 456 5.27 4.29 23.89
CA ALA A 456 6.34 3.28 23.93
C ALA A 456 6.86 2.89 22.53
N ASP A 457 5.99 2.92 21.52
CA ASP A 457 6.34 2.66 20.12
C ASP A 457 7.23 3.75 19.51
N ALA A 458 7.19 4.98 20.02
CA ALA A 458 8.08 6.06 19.60
C ALA A 458 9.50 5.93 20.18
N LEU A 459 9.77 4.95 21.04
CA LEU A 459 11.08 4.70 21.65
C LEU A 459 11.83 3.51 21.03
N VAL A 460 11.27 2.91 19.98
CA VAL A 460 11.90 1.84 19.19
C VAL A 460 11.94 2.27 17.73
N LEU A 461 13.11 2.67 17.24
CA LEU A 461 13.26 3.39 15.97
C LEU A 461 14.42 2.83 15.15
N SER A 462 14.28 2.84 13.83
CA SER A 462 15.43 2.65 12.95
C SER A 462 16.39 3.82 13.07
N ALA A 463 17.69 3.58 12.96
CA ALA A 463 18.71 4.61 13.00
C ALA A 463 19.74 4.44 11.87
N VAL A 464 20.41 5.55 11.57
CA VAL A 464 21.59 5.59 10.68
C VAL A 464 22.73 6.26 11.42
N LEU A 465 23.97 5.90 11.10
CA LEU A 465 25.18 6.51 11.67
C LEU A 465 25.92 7.32 10.60
N ILE A 466 26.10 8.62 10.84
CA ILE A 466 27.00 9.48 10.08
C ILE A 466 28.26 9.71 10.92
N ASP A 467 29.44 9.46 10.34
CA ASP A 467 30.72 9.63 11.01
C ASP A 467 31.46 10.87 10.47
N ILE A 468 31.66 11.86 11.34
CA ILE A 468 32.42 13.08 11.04
C ILE A 468 33.70 13.19 11.87
N SER A 469 34.11 12.11 12.55
CA SER A 469 35.22 12.13 13.51
C SER A 469 36.55 12.59 12.91
N ALA A 470 36.77 12.32 11.62
CA ALA A 470 37.95 12.82 10.90
C ALA A 470 37.96 14.36 10.78
N SER A 471 36.82 14.98 10.48
CA SER A 471 36.67 16.44 10.43
C SER A 471 36.80 17.07 11.82
N VAL A 472 36.23 16.41 12.84
CA VAL A 472 36.30 16.85 14.24
C VAL A 472 37.72 16.80 14.80
N ALA A 473 38.53 15.81 14.39
CA ALA A 473 39.93 15.73 14.80
C ALA A 473 40.76 16.93 14.32
N ILE A 474 40.34 17.59 13.23
CA ILE A 474 40.98 18.80 12.68
C ILE A 474 40.37 20.05 13.32
N ASN A 475 39.05 20.09 13.48
CA ASN A 475 38.32 21.22 14.05
C ASN A 475 37.36 20.73 15.15
N PRO A 476 37.64 20.99 16.44
CA PRO A 476 36.77 20.58 17.54
C PRO A 476 35.38 21.24 17.51
N ASP A 477 35.19 22.31 16.75
CA ASP A 477 33.90 22.99 16.55
C ASP A 477 33.21 22.59 15.23
N TYR A 478 33.67 21.52 14.56
CA TYR A 478 33.06 21.08 13.30
C TYR A 478 31.61 20.66 13.54
N ALA A 479 30.69 21.24 12.76
CA ALA A 479 29.28 20.92 12.83
C ALA A 479 28.87 20.17 11.55
N LEU A 480 28.04 19.13 11.69
CA LEU A 480 27.52 18.36 10.55
C LEU A 480 26.92 19.29 9.50
N THR A 481 27.35 19.17 8.25
CA THR A 481 26.88 19.97 7.12
C THR A 481 25.90 19.20 6.24
N VAL A 482 25.21 19.90 5.33
CA VAL A 482 24.38 19.25 4.30
C VAL A 482 25.26 18.42 3.34
N ASP A 483 26.47 18.90 3.03
CA ASP A 483 27.42 18.19 2.16
C ASP A 483 27.86 16.85 2.77
N ASP A 484 28.02 16.77 4.09
CA ASP A 484 28.31 15.51 4.80
C ASP A 484 27.14 14.51 4.67
N ILE A 485 25.90 15.02 4.76
CA ILE A 485 24.69 14.21 4.59
C ILE A 485 24.60 13.70 3.15
N ASP A 486 24.80 14.58 2.17
CA ASP A 486 24.78 14.21 0.75
C ASP A 486 25.89 13.19 0.43
N ALA A 487 27.10 13.37 0.96
CA ALA A 487 28.20 12.43 0.81
C ALA A 487 27.85 11.05 1.39
N TRP A 488 27.24 11.02 2.59
CA TRP A 488 26.78 9.79 3.22
C TRP A 488 25.66 9.11 2.41
N GLU A 489 24.68 9.87 1.92
CA GLU A 489 23.55 9.33 1.14
C GLU A 489 24.00 8.83 -0.23
N ASN A 490 25.00 9.45 -0.85
CA ASN A 490 25.61 8.96 -2.08
C ASN A 490 26.24 7.57 -1.91
N GLN A 491 26.77 7.26 -0.72
CA GLN A 491 27.39 5.98 -0.42
C GLN A 491 26.40 4.93 0.09
N HIS A 492 25.40 5.34 0.87
CA HIS A 492 24.54 4.44 1.65
C HIS A 492 23.05 4.49 1.25
N GLY A 493 22.70 5.33 0.28
CA GLY A 493 21.34 5.64 -0.11
C GLY A 493 20.63 6.57 0.88
N GLU A 494 19.54 7.19 0.42
CA GLU A 494 18.79 8.20 1.18
C GLU A 494 18.45 7.75 2.62
N ILE A 495 18.51 8.69 3.56
CA ILE A 495 18.10 8.51 4.94
C ILE A 495 16.59 8.29 4.95
N ALA A 496 16.16 7.11 5.42
CA ALA A 496 14.75 6.76 5.47
C ALA A 496 14.00 7.68 6.45
N GLY A 497 12.81 8.13 6.06
CA GLY A 497 11.95 8.91 6.94
C GLY A 497 11.60 8.16 8.23
N LYS A 498 11.35 8.93 9.30
CA LYS A 498 11.15 8.44 10.68
C LYS A 498 12.33 7.67 11.28
N SER A 499 13.53 7.77 10.70
CA SER A 499 14.75 7.25 11.34
C SER A 499 15.37 8.27 12.31
N VAL A 500 16.25 7.80 13.19
CA VAL A 500 17.13 8.66 14.00
C VAL A 500 18.50 8.75 13.35
N VAL A 501 19.02 9.98 13.21
CA VAL A 501 20.37 10.21 12.70
C VAL A 501 21.32 10.30 13.89
N LEU A 502 22.16 9.28 14.06
CA LEU A 502 23.23 9.26 15.03
C LEU A 502 24.49 9.87 14.41
N LEU A 503 25.11 10.80 15.12
CA LEU A 503 26.32 11.47 14.69
C LEU A 503 27.50 10.99 15.54
N LYS A 504 28.45 10.30 14.91
CA LYS A 504 29.71 9.93 15.53
C LYS A 504 30.74 11.02 15.31
N THR A 505 31.12 11.69 16.38
CA THR A 505 32.14 12.74 16.36
C THR A 505 33.48 12.26 16.92
N GLY A 506 33.48 11.15 17.68
CA GLY A 506 34.65 10.65 18.41
C GLY A 506 34.79 11.25 19.80
N TRP A 507 33.88 12.17 20.20
CA TRP A 507 33.99 12.90 21.46
C TRP A 507 33.80 12.03 22.70
N GLN A 508 33.08 10.91 22.57
CA GLN A 508 32.93 9.86 23.59
C GLN A 508 34.26 9.41 24.23
N GLU A 509 35.39 9.51 23.52
CA GLU A 509 36.71 9.11 24.05
C GLU A 509 37.18 10.02 25.20
N ARG A 510 36.60 11.22 25.33
CA ARG A 510 36.92 12.21 26.36
C ARG A 510 36.07 12.08 27.62
N TRP A 511 35.12 11.15 27.66
CA TRP A 511 34.14 11.01 28.75
C TRP A 511 34.75 10.99 30.15
N ASN A 512 35.88 10.29 30.33
CA ASN A 512 36.53 10.13 31.63
C ASN A 512 37.40 11.34 32.05
N ASP A 513 37.54 12.35 31.20
CA ASP A 513 38.22 13.61 31.50
C ASP A 513 37.26 14.78 31.26
N GLY A 514 36.57 15.20 32.32
CA GLY A 514 35.61 16.30 32.23
C GLY A 514 36.19 17.60 31.69
N LYS A 515 37.48 17.89 31.90
CA LYS A 515 38.11 19.09 31.32
C LYS A 515 38.25 18.95 29.81
N ALA A 516 38.72 17.79 29.33
CA ALA A 516 38.82 17.51 27.90
C ALA A 516 37.44 17.39 27.22
N PHE A 517 36.43 16.89 27.94
CA PHE A 517 35.07 16.72 27.44
C PHE A 517 34.36 18.05 27.18
N PHE A 518 34.45 19.00 28.11
CA PHE A 518 33.90 20.34 27.90
C PHE A 518 34.81 21.25 27.07
N ASN A 519 36.11 20.95 27.02
CA ASN A 519 37.12 21.62 26.20
C ASN A 519 36.99 23.15 26.26
N LYS A 520 36.90 23.69 27.48
CA LYS A 520 36.69 25.12 27.69
C LYS A 520 37.93 25.92 27.33
N ASP A 521 37.75 27.02 26.60
CA ASP A 521 38.81 28.00 26.36
C ASP A 521 39.11 28.86 27.60
N VAL A 522 40.05 29.79 27.47
CA VAL A 522 40.43 30.72 28.55
C VAL A 522 39.29 31.65 29.00
N LYS A 523 38.24 31.81 28.19
CA LYS A 523 37.04 32.60 28.50
C LYS A 523 35.91 31.74 29.07
N GLY A 524 36.10 30.42 29.17
CA GLY A 524 35.11 29.47 29.64
C GLY A 524 34.12 29.00 28.56
N LEU A 525 34.32 29.38 27.29
CA LEU A 525 33.49 28.93 26.17
C LEU A 525 33.84 27.47 25.84
N MET A 526 32.84 26.63 25.65
CA MET A 526 33.02 25.21 25.36
C MET A 526 33.27 25.00 23.86
N HIS A 527 34.13 24.04 23.53
CA HIS A 527 34.48 23.73 22.14
C HIS A 527 34.32 22.24 21.87
N PHE A 528 33.15 21.85 21.37
CA PHE A 528 32.84 20.48 20.97
C PHE A 528 31.88 20.48 19.77
N PRO A 529 31.89 19.42 18.95
CA PRO A 529 31.16 19.39 17.69
C PRO A 529 29.65 19.24 17.91
N GLY A 530 28.88 19.42 16.85
CA GLY A 530 27.42 19.35 16.92
C GLY A 530 26.76 19.21 15.55
N PHE A 531 25.46 19.43 15.49
CA PHE A 531 24.74 19.59 14.24
C PHE A 531 24.72 21.06 13.82
N SER A 532 24.84 21.35 12.52
CA SER A 532 24.55 22.71 12.02
C SER A 532 23.03 22.92 11.90
N VAL A 533 22.60 24.19 11.95
CA VAL A 533 21.19 24.56 11.77
C VAL A 533 20.69 24.12 10.39
N ASP A 534 21.47 24.36 9.34
CA ASP A 534 21.08 24.04 7.96
C ASP A 534 20.95 22.53 7.74
N ALA A 535 21.91 21.74 8.24
CA ALA A 535 21.84 20.29 8.18
C ALA A 535 20.63 19.75 8.96
N THR A 536 20.35 20.31 10.14
CA THR A 536 19.21 19.87 10.95
C THR A 536 17.88 20.23 10.28
N GLN A 537 17.76 21.42 9.69
CA GLN A 537 16.58 21.82 8.92
C GLN A 537 16.37 20.90 7.72
N PHE A 538 17.44 20.55 7.00
CA PHE A 538 17.37 19.61 5.89
C PHE A 538 16.88 18.23 6.35
N LEU A 539 17.46 17.66 7.41
CA LEU A 539 17.01 16.37 7.94
C LEU A 539 15.54 16.41 8.38
N VAL A 540 15.12 17.47 9.05
CA VAL A 540 13.76 17.63 9.56
C VAL A 540 12.74 17.85 8.44
N ASN A 541 13.03 18.74 7.49
CA ASN A 541 12.08 19.18 6.47
C ASN A 541 12.08 18.28 5.24
N ASN A 542 13.25 17.79 4.82
CA ASN A 542 13.43 17.04 3.57
C ASN A 542 13.48 15.53 3.80
N ARG A 543 14.03 15.06 4.93
CA ARG A 543 14.09 13.62 5.27
C ARG A 543 13.02 13.18 6.26
N ASN A 544 12.34 14.11 6.93
CA ASN A 544 11.29 13.79 7.92
C ASN A 544 11.76 12.78 8.98
N ILE A 545 12.96 13.01 9.54
CA ILE A 545 13.55 12.17 10.58
C ILE A 545 12.70 12.16 11.87
N ALA A 546 12.78 11.07 12.63
CA ALA A 546 12.17 10.96 13.95
C ALA A 546 13.00 11.64 15.05
N GLY A 547 14.30 11.86 14.82
CA GLY A 547 15.16 12.53 15.78
C GLY A 547 16.66 12.43 15.46
N ILE A 548 17.47 12.90 16.39
CA ILE A 548 18.94 12.92 16.29
C ILE A 548 19.60 12.42 17.58
N GLY A 549 20.84 11.96 17.47
CA GLY A 549 21.67 11.59 18.62
C GLY A 549 23.15 11.85 18.40
N ILE A 550 23.91 12.14 19.46
CA ILE A 550 25.34 12.51 19.38
C ILE A 550 26.14 12.02 20.60
N ASP A 551 27.46 11.90 20.45
CA ASP A 551 28.43 11.52 21.49
C ASP A 551 29.07 12.70 22.26
N THR A 552 28.53 13.91 22.13
CA THR A 552 28.92 15.12 22.85
C THR A 552 27.90 15.47 23.96
N HIS A 553 28.20 16.49 24.77
CA HIS A 553 27.28 16.93 25.83
C HIS A 553 25.94 17.45 25.28
N GLY A 554 25.93 18.01 24.08
CA GLY A 554 24.75 18.57 23.43
C GLY A 554 24.72 18.26 21.94
N VAL A 555 23.54 18.12 21.36
CA VAL A 555 23.39 18.12 19.87
C VAL A 555 23.75 19.47 19.27
N ASP A 556 23.67 20.52 20.08
CA ASP A 556 24.24 21.83 19.83
C ASP A 556 25.78 21.78 19.98
N GLY A 557 26.52 22.42 19.07
CA GLY A 557 27.97 22.56 19.26
C GLY A 557 28.28 23.42 20.49
N GLY A 558 29.44 23.21 21.14
CA GLY A 558 29.77 23.84 22.42
C GLY A 558 29.78 25.38 22.43
N SER A 559 29.88 25.99 21.25
CA SER A 559 29.80 27.44 21.05
C SER A 559 28.38 27.98 20.90
N ASP A 560 27.36 27.13 20.70
CA ASP A 560 25.96 27.52 20.62
C ASP A 560 25.29 27.55 22.00
N VAL A 561 25.29 28.74 22.59
CA VAL A 561 24.66 29.00 23.89
C VAL A 561 23.13 29.20 23.82
N ASN A 562 22.54 29.22 22.61
CA ASN A 562 21.09 29.40 22.44
C ASN A 562 20.32 28.09 22.37
N PHE A 563 21.04 26.96 22.29
CA PHE A 563 20.48 25.62 22.11
C PHE A 563 19.62 25.53 20.85
N SER A 564 20.14 26.04 19.73
CA SER A 564 19.37 26.24 18.49
C SER A 564 18.86 24.93 17.91
N ILE A 565 19.66 23.87 17.97
CA ILE A 565 19.34 22.54 17.46
C ILE A 565 18.31 21.86 18.36
N ASN A 566 18.51 21.90 19.68
CA ASN A 566 17.54 21.39 20.63
C ASN A 566 16.17 22.05 20.43
N ARG A 567 16.11 23.40 20.38
CA ARG A 567 14.88 24.15 20.10
C ARG A 567 14.23 23.76 18.77
N LEU A 568 15.04 23.60 17.71
CA LEU A 568 14.55 23.28 16.38
C LEU A 568 13.96 21.86 16.28
N VAL A 569 14.66 20.86 16.81
CA VAL A 569 14.22 19.47 16.72
C VAL A 569 12.99 19.24 17.61
N LEU A 570 13.01 19.81 18.82
CA LEU A 570 11.99 19.64 19.85
C LEU A 570 10.77 20.57 19.72
N ASP A 571 10.68 21.38 18.66
CA ASP A 571 9.43 22.06 18.26
C ASP A 571 8.28 21.06 18.01
N LYS A 572 8.64 19.80 17.74
CA LYS A 572 7.74 18.65 17.70
C LYS A 572 8.26 17.56 18.63
N PRO A 573 7.43 16.58 19.04
CA PRO A 573 7.84 15.48 19.91
C PRO A 573 8.74 14.46 19.20
N ARG A 574 9.95 14.90 18.82
CA ARG A 574 11.02 14.10 18.21
C ARG A 574 11.98 13.59 19.29
N ILE A 575 12.91 12.74 18.89
CA ILE A 575 13.97 12.21 19.75
C ILE A 575 15.21 13.12 19.66
N VAL A 576 15.78 13.46 20.82
CA VAL A 576 17.11 14.08 20.95
C VAL A 576 17.88 13.30 22.01
N LEU A 577 18.98 12.67 21.62
CA LEU A 577 19.85 11.88 22.50
C LEU A 577 21.22 12.53 22.61
N GLU A 578 21.70 12.71 23.82
CA GLU A 578 22.99 13.36 24.10
C GLU A 578 23.86 12.43 24.94
N ASN A 579 25.18 12.63 24.86
CA ASN A 579 26.19 11.82 25.54
C ASN A 579 26.09 10.31 25.18
N LEU A 580 25.91 9.98 23.89
CA LEU A 580 25.97 8.59 23.43
C LEU A 580 27.41 8.05 23.48
N THR A 581 27.54 6.73 23.59
CA THR A 581 28.83 6.03 23.56
C THR A 581 28.79 4.83 22.61
N ASN A 582 29.93 4.18 22.40
CA ASN A 582 30.10 2.99 21.56
C ASN A 582 29.65 3.16 20.09
N LEU A 583 29.56 4.39 19.59
CA LEU A 583 29.11 4.66 18.22
C LEU A 583 30.02 4.05 17.14
N GLN A 584 31.31 3.85 17.45
CA GLN A 584 32.29 3.17 16.61
C GLN A 584 31.98 1.68 16.36
N GLN A 585 31.05 1.10 17.14
CA GLN A 585 30.65 -0.30 17.00
C GLN A 585 29.47 -0.48 16.05
N LEU A 586 28.85 0.62 15.58
CA LEU A 586 27.65 0.58 14.76
C LEU A 586 27.99 0.63 13.26
N PRO A 587 27.23 -0.08 12.41
CA PRO A 587 27.29 0.09 10.96
C PRO A 587 26.61 1.40 10.54
N ALA A 588 26.80 1.84 9.29
CA ALA A 588 26.13 3.03 8.77
C ALA A 588 24.59 2.87 8.73
N LYS A 589 24.08 1.68 8.39
CA LYS A 589 22.63 1.36 8.31
C LYS A 589 22.34 0.00 8.92
N GLY A 590 21.05 -0.31 9.10
CA GLY A 590 20.59 -1.56 9.70
C GLY A 590 20.51 -1.51 11.23
N ILE A 591 20.57 -0.31 11.82
CA ILE A 591 20.48 -0.13 13.26
C ILE A 591 19.02 0.01 13.66
N THR A 592 18.60 -0.69 14.72
CA THR A 592 17.39 -0.36 15.48
C THR A 592 17.78 0.08 16.88
N ILE A 593 17.37 1.26 17.31
CA ILE A 593 17.59 1.74 18.68
C ILE A 593 16.37 1.50 19.56
N ILE A 594 16.61 1.15 20.81
CA ILE A 594 15.63 1.05 21.89
C ILE A 594 16.04 2.04 22.98
N ILE A 595 15.15 2.96 23.33
CA ILE A 595 15.39 4.04 24.29
C ILE A 595 14.62 3.76 25.58
N GLY A 596 15.32 3.26 26.59
CA GLY A 596 14.79 3.05 27.94
C GLY A 596 14.95 4.30 28.80
N ALA A 597 14.01 5.24 28.69
CA ALA A 597 13.93 6.44 29.54
C ALA A 597 13.12 6.19 30.82
N LEU A 598 13.49 6.85 31.93
CA LEU A 598 12.63 6.87 33.11
C LEU A 598 11.39 7.72 32.83
N ARG A 599 10.21 7.19 33.13
CA ARG A 599 8.93 7.89 32.89
C ARG A 599 8.64 8.92 33.99
N LEU A 600 9.43 9.99 34.03
CA LEU A 600 9.30 11.08 34.98
C LEU A 600 8.07 11.93 34.64
N ARG A 601 7.06 11.93 35.53
CA ARG A 601 5.82 12.69 35.31
C ARG A 601 6.12 14.18 35.21
N GLY A 602 5.85 14.78 34.05
CA GLY A 602 6.14 16.19 33.82
C GLY A 602 7.62 16.51 33.62
N GLY A 603 8.48 15.50 33.44
CA GLY A 603 9.93 15.67 33.29
C GLY A 603 10.31 16.38 31.99
N SER A 604 11.32 17.23 32.09
CA SER A 604 11.97 17.98 31.01
C SER A 604 12.87 17.11 30.14
N GLY A 605 13.37 16.01 30.70
CA GLY A 605 14.08 14.96 30.01
C GLY A 605 14.16 13.73 30.89
N SER A 606 15.09 12.83 30.58
CA SER A 606 15.39 11.70 31.46
C SER A 606 16.75 11.07 31.13
N PRO A 607 17.52 10.61 32.13
CA PRO A 607 18.60 9.66 31.88
C PRO A 607 18.04 8.44 31.14
N ALA A 608 18.76 7.99 30.12
CA ALA A 608 18.28 6.98 29.19
C ALA A 608 19.27 5.83 29.03
N SER A 609 18.77 4.61 29.10
CA SER A 609 19.47 3.41 28.62
C SER A 609 19.14 3.19 27.15
N VAL A 610 20.10 3.47 26.27
CA VAL A 610 19.96 3.32 24.82
C VAL A 610 20.67 2.04 24.38
N LEU A 611 19.94 1.16 23.71
CA LEU A 611 20.47 -0.06 23.09
C LEU A 611 20.36 0.06 21.59
N ALA A 612 21.41 -0.32 20.87
CA ALA A 612 21.36 -0.54 19.43
C ALA A 612 21.37 -2.04 19.12
N LEU A 613 20.44 -2.46 18.28
CA LEU A 613 20.33 -3.80 17.72
C LEU A 613 20.84 -3.73 16.28
N ILE A 614 21.87 -4.53 15.97
CA ILE A 614 22.59 -4.53 14.67
C ILE A 614 22.71 -5.92 14.07
#